data_AF-A0A2W2DSR0-F1
#
_entry.id   AF-A0A2W2DSR0-F1
#
_cell.length_a   1.000
_cell.length_b   1.000
_cell.length_c   1.000
_cell.angle_alpha   90.00
_cell.angle_beta   90.00
_cell.angle_gamma   90.00
#
_symmetry.space_group_name_H-M   'P 1'
#
loop_
_entity.id
_entity.type
_entity.pdbx_description
1 polymer ?
#
loop_
_entity_poly.entity_id
_entity_poly.type
_entity_poly.pdbx_seq_one_letter_code
_entity_poly.pdbx_strand_id
1 'polypeptide(L)'
;MAKSCGYALAAAALCVSVLVVGVLLSAMAGYASPVIALVTVLAAPCGLVLTYDMLRRREEADEERRLLDRERDHVRRTVDFVADPELTEQERLAVIDSFVPRLGPHGERPPYGERVVLVRELPPHARALLERARRAVMAVYTSQVMRRRLLDGLANEVVLPRQIWEIALLLRTQATLQEEQDRARRGLVTPELEAVLRPQREALGRSLAAVTARVESLERYARRVQEADAALRAREALDNNYKYRDLLARIDDEDGMRELEAQGEALEETLARSVREAVEAGRTLTP
;
A
#
# COMPACT_ATOMS: atom_id res chain seq x y z
N MET A 1 -26.62 -8.01 -27.86
CA MET A 1 -27.08 -8.73 -29.07
C MET A 1 -26.41 -8.28 -30.39
N ALA A 2 -25.61 -7.20 -30.43
CA ALA A 2 -24.93 -6.78 -31.67
C ALA A 2 -23.59 -7.50 -31.96
N LYS A 3 -22.95 -8.11 -30.97
CA LYS A 3 -21.64 -8.77 -31.15
C LYS A 3 -21.73 -10.06 -31.97
N SER A 4 -22.83 -10.83 -31.88
CA SER A 4 -23.00 -12.13 -32.56
C SER A 4 -23.02 -12.04 -34.10
N CYS A 5 -23.48 -10.91 -34.66
CA CYS A 5 -23.62 -10.75 -36.12
C CYS A 5 -22.28 -10.53 -36.82
N GLY A 6 -21.31 -9.89 -36.15
CA GLY A 6 -19.96 -9.70 -36.68
C GLY A 6 -19.20 -11.01 -36.87
N TYR A 7 -19.44 -12.01 -36.01
CA TYR A 7 -18.73 -13.29 -36.05
C TYR A 7 -19.13 -14.17 -37.24
N ALA A 8 -20.40 -14.13 -37.65
CA ALA A 8 -20.88 -14.90 -38.80
C ALA A 8 -20.28 -14.37 -40.12
N LEU A 9 -20.15 -13.05 -40.25
CA LEU A 9 -19.57 -12.41 -41.43
C LEU A 9 -18.05 -12.62 -41.51
N ALA A 10 -17.34 -12.54 -40.38
CA ALA A 10 -15.89 -12.81 -40.35
C ALA A 10 -15.57 -14.27 -40.71
N ALA A 11 -16.35 -15.23 -40.20
CA ALA A 11 -16.18 -16.65 -40.54
C ALA A 11 -16.46 -16.92 -42.02
N ALA A 12 -17.52 -16.31 -42.59
CA ALA A 12 -17.85 -16.47 -44.00
C ALA A 12 -16.78 -15.88 -44.93
N ALA A 13 -16.31 -14.67 -44.65
CA ALA A 13 -15.26 -14.02 -45.43
C ALA A 13 -13.94 -14.82 -45.41
N LEU A 14 -13.67 -15.49 -44.29
CA LEU A 14 -12.43 -16.25 -44.11
C LEU A 14 -12.50 -17.66 -44.72
N CYS A 15 -13.67 -18.32 -44.72
CA CYS A 15 -13.89 -19.51 -45.53
C CYS A 15 -13.71 -19.22 -47.03
N VAL A 16 -14.19 -18.05 -47.48
CA VAL A 16 -14.02 -17.62 -48.87
C VAL A 16 -12.55 -17.37 -49.19
N SER A 17 -11.78 -16.74 -48.31
CA SER A 17 -10.35 -16.50 -48.55
C SER A 17 -9.53 -17.79 -48.57
N VAL A 18 -9.80 -18.75 -47.69
CA VAL A 18 -9.14 -20.08 -47.70
C VAL A 18 -9.46 -20.85 -48.97
N LEU A 19 -10.72 -20.81 -49.44
CA LEU A 19 -11.10 -21.39 -50.72
C LEU A 19 -10.37 -20.74 -51.89
N VAL A 20 -10.33 -19.41 -51.94
CA VAL A 20 -9.67 -18.66 -53.02
C VAL A 20 -8.15 -18.93 -53.03
N VAL A 21 -7.51 -18.96 -51.86
CA VAL A 21 -6.07 -19.26 -51.73
C VAL A 21 -5.76 -20.71 -52.09
N GLY A 22 -6.62 -21.66 -51.69
CA GLY A 22 -6.49 -23.07 -52.08
C GLY A 22 -6.62 -23.25 -53.60
N VAL A 23 -7.56 -22.56 -54.23
CA VAL A 23 -7.75 -22.56 -55.70
C VAL A 23 -6.52 -21.95 -56.40
N LEU A 24 -6.03 -20.80 -55.93
CA LEU A 24 -4.87 -20.13 -56.52
C LEU A 24 -3.58 -20.96 -56.37
N LEU A 25 -3.36 -21.60 -55.22
CA LEU A 25 -2.23 -22.51 -55.00
C LEU A 25 -2.32 -23.74 -55.90
N SER A 26 -3.52 -24.31 -56.08
CA SER A 26 -3.72 -25.45 -56.98
C SER A 26 -3.47 -25.09 -58.45
N ALA A 27 -3.78 -23.86 -58.85
CA ALA A 27 -3.53 -23.35 -60.19
C ALA A 27 -2.03 -23.05 -60.44
N MET A 28 -1.32 -22.56 -59.42
CA MET A 28 0.08 -22.15 -59.54
C MET A 28 1.08 -23.31 -59.38
N ALA A 29 0.76 -24.32 -58.56
CA ALA A 29 1.73 -25.35 -58.15
C ALA A 29 1.83 -26.56 -59.10
N GLY A 30 1.10 -26.57 -60.23
CA GLY A 30 1.23 -27.58 -61.30
C GLY A 30 1.40 -29.01 -60.80
N TYR A 31 0.31 -29.69 -60.40
CA TYR A 31 0.28 -31.10 -59.99
C TYR A 31 1.36 -31.57 -58.97
N ALA A 32 1.91 -30.68 -58.15
CA ALA A 32 2.61 -31.07 -56.94
C ALA A 32 1.61 -31.58 -55.89
N SER A 33 1.36 -32.90 -55.92
CA SER A 33 0.60 -33.73 -54.98
C SER A 33 -0.76 -33.17 -54.50
N PRO A 34 -1.90 -33.60 -55.07
CA PRO A 34 -3.23 -33.20 -54.62
C PRO A 34 -3.49 -33.53 -53.14
N VAL A 35 -2.73 -34.47 -52.57
CA VAL A 35 -2.74 -34.81 -51.15
C VAL A 35 -2.30 -33.63 -50.28
N ILE A 36 -1.26 -32.88 -50.68
CA ILE A 36 -0.77 -31.72 -49.92
C ILE A 36 -1.80 -30.59 -49.97
N ALA A 37 -2.40 -30.34 -51.13
CA ALA A 37 -3.47 -29.35 -51.26
C ALA A 37 -4.69 -29.69 -50.40
N LEU A 38 -5.13 -30.96 -50.40
CA LEU A 38 -6.24 -31.43 -49.57
C LEU A 38 -5.94 -31.32 -48.08
N VAL A 39 -4.73 -31.73 -47.65
CA VAL A 39 -4.29 -31.62 -46.25
C VAL A 39 -4.23 -30.16 -45.81
N THR A 40 -3.74 -29.25 -46.65
CA THR A 40 -3.66 -27.82 -46.32
C THR A 40 -5.06 -27.22 -46.19
N VAL A 41 -5.98 -27.55 -47.11
CA VAL A 41 -7.38 -27.08 -47.08
C VAL A 41 -8.13 -27.62 -45.85
N LEU A 42 -7.85 -28.85 -45.42
CA LEU A 42 -8.45 -29.44 -44.22
C LEU A 42 -7.79 -28.96 -42.91
N ALA A 43 -6.47 -28.73 -42.91
CA ALA A 43 -5.74 -28.32 -41.72
C ALA A 43 -5.89 -26.80 -41.42
N ALA A 44 -6.05 -25.97 -42.45
CA ALA A 44 -6.23 -24.51 -42.30
C ALA A 44 -7.42 -24.12 -41.39
N PRO A 45 -8.65 -24.66 -41.57
CA PRO A 45 -9.77 -24.33 -40.69
C PRO A 45 -9.55 -24.86 -39.26
N CYS A 46 -8.95 -26.04 -39.09
CA CYS A 46 -8.63 -26.58 -37.76
C CYS A 46 -7.62 -25.71 -37.02
N GLY A 47 -6.53 -25.29 -37.70
CA GLY A 47 -5.54 -24.37 -37.12
C GLY A 47 -6.17 -23.04 -36.72
N LEU A 48 -7.11 -22.53 -37.51
CA LEU A 48 -7.79 -21.27 -37.22
C LEU A 48 -8.78 -21.36 -36.06
N VAL A 49 -9.53 -22.46 -35.94
CA VAL A 49 -10.41 -22.70 -34.79
C VAL A 49 -9.58 -22.80 -33.51
N LEU A 50 -8.43 -23.48 -33.55
CA LEU A 50 -7.53 -23.58 -32.39
C LEU A 50 -6.91 -22.22 -32.02
N THR A 51 -6.45 -21.43 -32.99
CA THR A 51 -5.90 -20.09 -32.70
C THR A 51 -6.98 -19.15 -32.18
N TYR A 52 -8.20 -19.23 -32.73
CA TYR A 52 -9.34 -18.46 -32.25
C TYR A 52 -9.76 -18.88 -30.83
N ASP A 53 -9.87 -20.17 -30.53
CA ASP A 53 -10.20 -20.65 -29.17
C ASP A 53 -9.10 -20.24 -28.17
N MET A 54 -7.83 -20.32 -28.58
CA MET A 54 -6.71 -19.83 -27.77
C MET A 54 -6.75 -18.32 -27.52
N LEU A 55 -7.09 -17.52 -28.54
CA LEU A 55 -7.26 -16.07 -28.39
C LEU A 55 -8.45 -15.75 -27.49
N ARG A 56 -9.58 -16.42 -27.68
CA ARG A 56 -10.78 -16.23 -26.87
C ARG A 56 -10.53 -16.61 -25.41
N ARG A 57 -9.89 -17.75 -25.14
CA ARG A 57 -9.52 -18.13 -23.76
C ARG A 57 -8.54 -17.14 -23.14
N ARG A 58 -7.66 -16.53 -23.93
CA ARG A 58 -6.76 -15.45 -23.45
C ARG A 58 -7.54 -14.18 -23.11
N GLU A 59 -8.48 -13.76 -23.97
CA GLU A 59 -9.34 -12.61 -23.71
C GLU A 59 -10.19 -12.81 -22.46
N GLU A 60 -10.83 -13.98 -22.32
CA GLU A 60 -11.62 -14.34 -21.13
C GLU A 60 -10.75 -14.34 -19.87
N ALA A 61 -9.53 -14.91 -19.93
CA ALA A 61 -8.59 -14.90 -18.81
C ALA A 61 -8.09 -13.49 -18.46
N ASP A 62 -7.87 -12.62 -19.46
CA ASP A 62 -7.44 -11.24 -19.22
C ASP A 62 -8.58 -10.37 -18.66
N GLU A 63 -9.82 -10.59 -19.10
CA GLU A 63 -11.00 -9.98 -18.49
C GLU A 63 -11.17 -10.41 -17.03
N GLU A 64 -10.99 -11.69 -16.75
CA GLU A 64 -11.06 -12.23 -15.38
C GLU A 64 -9.97 -11.64 -14.48
N ARG A 65 -8.73 -11.53 -14.96
CA ARG A 65 -7.62 -10.88 -14.26
C ARG A 65 -7.93 -9.43 -13.93
N ARG A 66 -8.42 -8.65 -14.90
CA ARG A 66 -8.80 -7.25 -14.67
C ARG A 66 -9.92 -7.13 -13.63
N LEU A 67 -10.86 -8.07 -13.63
CA LEU A 67 -11.93 -8.10 -12.64
C LEU A 67 -11.39 -8.44 -11.25
N LEU A 68 -10.46 -9.41 -11.15
CA LEU A 68 -9.76 -9.74 -9.90
C LEU A 68 -8.98 -8.55 -9.37
N ASP A 69 -8.24 -7.85 -10.22
CA ASP A 69 -7.46 -6.68 -9.82
C ASP A 69 -8.36 -5.56 -9.28
N ARG A 70 -9.52 -5.31 -9.93
CA ARG A 70 -10.50 -4.34 -9.43
C ARG A 70 -11.09 -4.72 -8.07
N GLU A 71 -11.36 -6.00 -7.85
CA GLU A 71 -11.87 -6.48 -6.56
C GLU A 71 -10.80 -6.44 -5.47
N ARG A 72 -9.56 -6.82 -5.78
CA ARG A 72 -8.41 -6.66 -4.87
C ARG A 72 -8.22 -5.20 -4.49
N ASP A 73 -8.31 -4.29 -5.44
CA ASP A 73 -8.27 -2.85 -5.18
C ASP A 73 -9.45 -2.38 -4.35
N HIS A 74 -10.64 -2.93 -4.58
CA HIS A 74 -11.81 -2.65 -3.75
C HIS A 74 -11.58 -3.11 -2.30
N VAL A 75 -11.11 -4.35 -2.09
CA VAL A 75 -10.75 -4.89 -0.76
C VAL A 75 -9.71 -4.02 -0.08
N ARG A 76 -8.64 -3.64 -0.78
CA ARG A 76 -7.58 -2.75 -0.25
C ARG A 76 -8.13 -1.41 0.26
N ARG A 77 -9.23 -0.93 -0.31
CA ARG A 77 -9.87 0.34 0.08
C ARG A 77 -10.93 0.18 1.16
N THR A 78 -11.58 -0.98 1.25
CA THR A 78 -12.73 -1.20 2.15
C THR A 78 -12.37 -1.97 3.41
N VAL A 79 -11.43 -2.91 3.33
CA VAL A 79 -11.01 -3.74 4.45
C VAL A 79 -9.81 -3.08 5.13
N ASP A 80 -10.06 -2.51 6.30
CA ASP A 80 -9.00 -1.94 7.12
C ASP A 80 -8.33 -3.04 7.96
N PHE A 81 -7.11 -3.38 7.59
CA PHE A 81 -6.25 -4.31 8.32
C PHE A 81 -4.82 -3.78 8.43
N VAL A 82 -4.11 -4.23 9.46
CA VAL A 82 -2.66 -4.06 9.59
C VAL A 82 -2.04 -5.44 9.42
N ALA A 83 -1.10 -5.55 8.49
CA ALA A 83 -0.36 -6.77 8.21
C ALA A 83 1.08 -6.62 8.68
N ASP A 84 1.66 -7.72 9.15
CA ASP A 84 3.09 -7.83 9.43
C ASP A 84 3.91 -7.36 8.19
N PRO A 85 4.86 -6.43 8.36
CA PRO A 85 5.71 -5.97 7.26
C PRO A 85 6.58 -7.08 6.67
N GLU A 86 6.84 -8.16 7.39
CA GLU A 86 7.61 -9.32 6.90
C GLU A 86 6.78 -10.29 6.05
N LEU A 87 5.49 -10.02 5.85
CA LEU A 87 4.68 -10.81 4.91
C LEU A 87 5.18 -10.58 3.49
N THR A 88 5.48 -11.68 2.80
CA THR A 88 5.80 -11.67 1.38
C THR A 88 4.62 -11.13 0.56
N GLU A 89 4.89 -10.70 -0.67
CA GLU A 89 3.85 -10.21 -1.57
C GLU A 89 2.77 -11.28 -1.82
N GLN A 90 3.17 -12.55 -1.98
CA GLN A 90 2.26 -13.68 -2.17
C GLN A 90 1.36 -13.91 -0.96
N GLU A 91 1.92 -13.89 0.26
CA GLU A 91 1.13 -14.03 1.49
C GLU A 91 0.17 -12.86 1.68
N ARG A 92 0.60 -11.63 1.39
CA ARG A 92 -0.24 -10.44 1.44
C ARG A 92 -1.39 -10.52 0.43
N LEU A 93 -1.12 -11.02 -0.77
CA LEU A 93 -2.13 -11.31 -1.79
C LEU A 93 -3.13 -12.37 -1.30
N ALA A 94 -2.66 -13.46 -0.67
CA ALA A 94 -3.54 -14.47 -0.10
C ALA A 94 -4.47 -13.90 0.99
N VAL A 95 -3.97 -12.97 1.82
CA VAL A 95 -4.79 -12.23 2.79
C VAL A 95 -5.85 -11.38 2.08
N ILE A 96 -5.49 -10.63 1.04
CA ILE A 96 -6.45 -9.81 0.28
C ILE A 96 -7.51 -10.68 -0.40
N ASP A 97 -7.07 -11.77 -1.03
CA ASP A 97 -7.93 -12.73 -1.72
C ASP A 97 -8.91 -13.39 -0.75
N SER A 98 -8.56 -13.52 0.53
CA SER A 98 -9.45 -14.00 1.60
C SER A 98 -10.61 -13.06 1.96
N PHE A 99 -10.66 -11.86 1.38
CA PHE A 99 -11.80 -10.95 1.52
C PHE A 99 -12.62 -10.83 0.23
N VAL A 100 -12.20 -11.48 -0.86
CA VAL A 100 -12.92 -11.50 -2.13
C VAL A 100 -13.97 -12.62 -2.09
N PRO A 101 -15.28 -12.33 -2.11
CA PRO A 101 -16.33 -13.33 -1.88
C PRO A 101 -16.34 -14.48 -2.90
N ARG A 102 -15.99 -14.19 -4.17
CA ARG A 102 -16.03 -15.20 -5.24
C ARG A 102 -14.88 -16.21 -5.21
N LEU A 103 -13.81 -15.92 -4.45
CA LEU A 103 -12.65 -16.82 -4.33
C LEU A 103 -12.88 -17.96 -3.34
N GLY A 104 -14.05 -18.03 -2.70
CA GLY A 104 -14.50 -19.16 -1.89
C GLY A 104 -14.95 -18.75 -0.48
N PRO A 105 -15.61 -19.66 0.25
CA PRO A 105 -15.91 -19.46 1.66
C PRO A 105 -14.60 -19.47 2.44
N HIS A 106 -14.17 -18.29 2.83
CA HIS A 106 -13.02 -18.13 3.71
C HIS A 106 -13.44 -18.62 5.09
N GLY A 107 -12.55 -19.35 5.78
CA GLY A 107 -12.77 -19.68 7.19
C GLY A 107 -13.04 -18.40 7.99
N GLU A 108 -13.55 -18.51 9.21
CA GLU A 108 -13.85 -17.36 10.08
C GLU A 108 -12.64 -16.40 10.28
N ARG A 109 -11.43 -16.84 9.90
CA ARG A 109 -10.18 -16.09 10.01
C ARG A 109 -9.41 -16.07 8.68
N PRO A 110 -8.82 -14.92 8.29
CA PRO A 110 -7.96 -14.85 7.11
C PRO A 110 -6.73 -15.77 7.27
N PRO A 111 -6.12 -16.24 6.17
CA PRO A 111 -4.85 -16.93 6.21
C PRO A 111 -3.81 -16.05 6.90
N TYR A 112 -2.86 -16.66 7.62
CA TYR A 112 -1.89 -15.94 8.45
C TYR A 112 -2.54 -15.03 9.50
N GLY A 113 -3.72 -15.40 10.02
CA GLY A 113 -4.50 -14.57 10.95
C GLY A 113 -3.76 -14.12 12.23
N GLU A 114 -2.66 -14.77 12.60
CA GLU A 114 -1.79 -14.30 13.69
C GLU A 114 -0.93 -13.10 13.28
N ARG A 115 -0.57 -13.00 11.98
CA ARG A 115 0.24 -11.96 11.33
C ARG A 115 -0.61 -10.85 10.67
N VAL A 116 -1.92 -10.87 10.89
CA VAL A 116 -2.87 -9.87 10.40
C VAL A 116 -3.78 -9.41 11.54
N VAL A 117 -3.98 -8.11 11.68
CA VAL A 117 -4.89 -7.50 12.65
C VAL A 117 -5.99 -6.78 11.88
N LEU A 118 -7.24 -7.22 12.05
CA LEU A 118 -8.40 -6.54 11.47
C LEU A 118 -8.81 -5.38 12.38
N VAL A 119 -8.74 -4.15 11.87
CA VAL A 119 -8.98 -2.95 12.70
C VAL A 119 -10.42 -2.92 13.22
N ARG A 120 -11.37 -3.44 12.45
CA ARG A 120 -12.79 -3.54 12.85
C ARG A 120 -13.02 -4.42 14.08
N GLU A 121 -12.11 -5.36 14.38
CA GLU A 121 -12.21 -6.28 15.52
C GLU A 121 -11.65 -5.64 16.80
N LEU A 122 -10.90 -4.55 16.67
CA LEU A 122 -10.36 -3.83 17.83
C LEU A 122 -11.48 -3.03 18.53
N PRO A 123 -11.47 -2.98 19.88
CA PRO A 123 -12.39 -2.15 20.62
C PRO A 123 -12.18 -0.66 20.29
N PRO A 124 -13.21 0.21 20.47
CA PRO A 124 -13.14 1.61 20.05
C PRO A 124 -11.91 2.39 20.54
N HIS A 125 -11.50 2.18 21.79
CA HIS A 125 -10.34 2.85 22.37
C HIS A 125 -9.01 2.42 21.71
N ALA A 126 -8.89 1.12 21.40
CA ALA A 126 -7.73 0.58 20.70
C ALA A 126 -7.65 1.09 19.27
N ARG A 127 -8.79 1.16 18.56
CA ARG A 127 -8.87 1.77 17.22
C ARG A 127 -8.41 3.23 17.24
N ALA A 128 -8.83 4.01 18.23
CA ALA A 128 -8.43 5.40 18.36
C ALA A 128 -6.90 5.56 18.57
N LEU A 129 -6.27 4.70 19.37
CA LEU A 129 -4.82 4.69 19.55
C LEU A 129 -4.06 4.30 18.27
N LEU A 130 -4.52 3.26 17.58
CA LEU A 130 -3.93 2.85 16.31
C LEU A 130 -4.04 3.96 15.26
N GLU A 131 -5.18 4.65 15.20
CA GLU A 131 -5.41 5.75 14.27
C GLU A 131 -4.52 6.97 14.56
N ARG A 132 -4.26 7.26 15.85
CA ARG A 132 -3.26 8.27 16.24
C ARG A 132 -1.87 7.93 15.71
N ALA A 133 -1.44 6.68 15.89
CA ALA A 133 -0.15 6.20 15.40
C ALA A 133 -0.06 6.30 13.87
N ARG A 134 -1.09 5.82 13.15
CA ARG A 134 -1.16 5.90 11.69
C ARG A 134 -1.10 7.35 11.19
N ARG A 135 -1.84 8.27 11.81
CA ARG A 135 -1.79 9.70 11.45
C ARG A 135 -0.40 10.29 11.66
N ALA A 136 0.28 9.96 12.75
CA ALA A 136 1.65 10.41 13.00
C ALA A 136 2.61 9.90 11.90
N VAL A 137 2.54 8.60 11.56
CA VAL A 137 3.36 8.01 10.50
C VAL A 137 3.04 8.62 9.12
N MET A 138 1.77 8.84 8.81
CA MET A 138 1.36 9.48 7.56
C MET A 138 1.85 10.92 7.46
N ALA A 139 1.86 11.68 8.55
CA ALA A 139 2.44 13.02 8.58
C ALA A 139 3.93 13.01 8.21
N VAL A 140 4.68 12.00 8.65
CA VAL A 140 6.09 11.83 8.26
C VAL A 140 6.22 11.50 6.77
N TYR A 141 5.50 10.50 6.26
CA TYR A 141 5.58 10.10 4.85
C TYR A 141 5.16 11.20 3.86
N THR A 142 4.22 12.06 4.27
CA THR A 142 3.72 13.15 3.43
C THR A 142 4.56 14.43 3.51
N SER A 143 5.56 14.50 4.37
CA SER A 143 6.46 15.66 4.49
C SER A 143 7.38 15.84 3.28
N GLN A 144 7.73 17.08 2.94
CA GLN A 144 8.73 17.38 1.91
C GLN A 144 10.13 16.95 2.36
N VAL A 145 10.47 17.12 3.64
CA VAL A 145 11.76 16.68 4.19
C VAL A 145 11.99 15.16 4.02
N MET A 146 10.94 14.34 4.14
CA MET A 146 11.01 12.91 3.81
C MET A 146 11.17 12.68 2.31
N ARG A 147 10.37 13.35 1.47
CA ARG A 147 10.47 13.23 -0.01
C ARG A 147 11.83 13.64 -0.56
N ARG A 148 12.47 14.64 0.05
CA ARG A 148 13.81 15.13 -0.31
C ARG A 148 14.95 14.34 0.34
N ARG A 149 14.64 13.26 1.06
CA ARG A 149 15.62 12.40 1.75
C ARG A 149 16.53 13.16 2.71
N LEU A 150 16.00 14.20 3.36
CA LEU A 150 16.69 14.92 4.43
C LEU A 150 16.64 14.16 5.77
N LEU A 151 15.70 13.22 5.87
CA LEU A 151 15.59 12.25 6.96
C LEU A 151 16.24 10.92 6.55
N ASP A 152 16.44 10.03 7.51
CA ASP A 152 16.86 8.65 7.24
C ASP A 152 15.69 7.84 6.63
N GLY A 153 15.50 8.00 5.32
CA GLY A 153 14.37 7.43 4.59
C GLY A 153 14.33 5.90 4.64
N LEU A 154 15.48 5.25 4.50
CA LEU A 154 15.60 3.78 4.53
C LEU A 154 15.24 3.23 5.91
N ALA A 155 15.72 3.85 6.98
CA ALA A 155 15.32 3.46 8.33
C ALA A 155 13.82 3.68 8.55
N ASN A 156 13.27 4.81 8.10
CA ASN A 156 11.83 5.11 8.23
C ASN A 156 10.94 4.11 7.47
N GLU A 157 11.35 3.66 6.30
CA GLU A 157 10.61 2.67 5.48
C GLU A 157 10.50 1.31 6.16
N VAL A 158 11.45 0.95 7.03
CA VAL A 158 11.44 -0.32 7.78
C VAL A 158 10.83 -0.15 9.18
N VAL A 159 11.24 0.88 9.90
CA VAL A 159 10.87 1.10 11.31
C VAL A 159 9.40 1.49 11.41
N LEU A 160 8.89 2.45 10.63
CA LEU A 160 7.53 2.95 10.83
C LEU A 160 6.45 1.89 10.58
N PRO A 161 6.51 1.07 9.50
CA PRO A 161 5.55 -0.02 9.32
C PRO A 161 5.64 -1.07 10.43
N ARG A 162 6.85 -1.37 10.91
CA ARG A 162 7.06 -2.27 12.06
C ARG A 162 6.40 -1.74 13.33
N GLN A 163 6.55 -0.44 13.62
CA GLN A 163 5.94 0.20 14.79
C GLN A 163 4.41 0.10 14.73
N ILE A 164 3.80 0.38 13.58
CA ILE A 164 2.34 0.27 13.39
C ILE A 164 1.87 -1.17 13.58
N TRP A 165 2.58 -2.14 13.02
CA TRP A 165 2.28 -3.56 13.20
C TRP A 165 2.34 -3.98 14.67
N GLU A 166 3.43 -3.67 15.38
CA GLU A 166 3.60 -4.06 16.77
C GLU A 166 2.56 -3.40 17.68
N ILE A 167 2.21 -2.13 17.44
CA ILE A 167 1.12 -1.45 18.15
C ILE A 167 -0.21 -2.17 17.90
N ALA A 168 -0.54 -2.47 16.64
CA ALA A 168 -1.79 -3.16 16.28
C ALA A 168 -1.86 -4.56 16.92
N LEU A 169 -0.75 -5.31 16.90
CA LEU A 169 -0.64 -6.63 17.48
C LEU A 169 -0.84 -6.59 19.01
N LEU A 170 -0.17 -5.67 19.70
CA LEU A 170 -0.33 -5.49 21.14
C LEU A 170 -1.77 -5.13 21.51
N LEU A 171 -2.39 -4.21 20.77
CA LEU A 171 -3.78 -3.81 20.99
C LEU A 171 -4.76 -4.98 20.78
N ARG A 172 -4.54 -5.82 19.75
CA ARG A 172 -5.33 -7.04 19.53
C ARG A 172 -5.19 -7.99 20.72
N THR A 173 -3.96 -8.29 21.12
CA THR A 173 -3.68 -9.19 22.25
C THR A 173 -4.32 -8.68 23.54
N GLN A 174 -4.24 -7.38 23.82
CA GLN A 174 -4.90 -6.76 24.98
C GLN A 174 -6.41 -6.89 24.92
N ALA A 175 -7.03 -6.64 23.76
CA ALA A 175 -8.47 -6.78 23.58
C ALA A 175 -8.93 -8.22 23.82
N THR A 176 -8.21 -9.22 23.30
CA THR A 176 -8.51 -10.64 23.53
C THR A 176 -8.40 -11.00 25.01
N LEU A 177 -7.32 -10.59 25.69
CA LEU A 177 -7.12 -10.89 27.11
C LEU A 177 -8.18 -10.20 28.00
N GLN A 178 -8.57 -8.97 27.66
CA GLN A 178 -9.67 -8.28 28.36
C GLN A 178 -10.99 -9.02 28.20
N GLU A 179 -11.30 -9.48 26.99
CA GLU A 179 -12.52 -10.24 26.73
C GLU A 179 -12.54 -11.58 27.47
N GLU A 180 -11.41 -12.29 27.54
CA GLU A 180 -11.25 -13.51 28.35
C GLU A 180 -11.48 -13.26 29.84
N GLN A 181 -10.93 -12.16 30.39
CA GLN A 181 -11.16 -11.77 31.78
C GLN A 181 -12.63 -11.42 32.04
N ASP A 182 -13.26 -10.68 31.12
CA ASP A 182 -14.68 -10.34 31.22
C ASP A 182 -15.57 -11.57 31.15
N ARG A 183 -15.22 -12.57 30.33
CA ARG A 183 -15.93 -13.87 30.30
C ARG A 183 -15.74 -14.64 31.61
N ALA A 184 -14.52 -14.71 32.15
CA ALA A 184 -14.25 -15.37 33.43
C ALA A 184 -15.05 -14.72 34.59
N ARG A 185 -15.21 -13.39 34.56
CA ARG A 185 -15.97 -12.62 35.56
C ARG A 185 -17.48 -12.76 35.45
N ARG A 186 -18.02 -13.11 34.28
CA ARG A 186 -19.47 -13.38 34.13
C ARG A 186 -19.92 -14.66 34.84
N GLY A 187 -18.98 -15.51 35.27
CA GLY A 187 -19.23 -16.63 36.17
C GLY A 187 -19.37 -16.20 37.65
N LEU A 188 -19.12 -17.13 38.57
CA LEU A 188 -19.12 -16.82 40.00
C LEU A 188 -17.83 -16.06 40.36
N VAL A 189 -17.95 -14.78 40.73
CA VAL A 189 -16.81 -13.99 41.20
C VAL A 189 -16.52 -14.35 42.66
N THR A 190 -15.50 -15.18 42.89
CA THR A 190 -15.01 -15.47 44.24
C THR A 190 -13.86 -14.53 44.62
N PRO A 191 -13.63 -14.28 45.93
CA PRO A 191 -12.47 -13.50 46.39
C PRO A 191 -11.12 -14.07 45.91
N GLU A 192 -11.00 -15.39 45.79
CA GLU A 192 -9.81 -16.08 45.29
C GLU A 192 -9.58 -15.80 43.80
N LEU A 193 -10.65 -15.81 42.99
CA LEU A 193 -10.59 -15.44 41.58
C LEU A 193 -10.18 -13.97 41.42
N GLU A 194 -10.72 -13.06 42.23
CA GLU A 194 -10.36 -11.65 42.18
C GLU A 194 -8.89 -11.41 42.57
N ALA A 195 -8.37 -12.17 43.54
CA ALA A 195 -6.95 -12.13 43.93
C ALA A 195 -6.02 -12.55 42.77
N VAL A 196 -6.43 -13.53 41.95
CA VAL A 196 -5.69 -13.98 40.75
C VAL A 196 -5.79 -12.98 39.61
N LEU A 197 -6.97 -12.37 39.39
CA LEU A 197 -7.21 -11.44 38.28
C LEU A 197 -6.60 -10.05 38.50
N ARG A 198 -6.37 -9.64 39.75
CA ARG A 198 -5.79 -8.32 40.05
C ARG A 198 -4.40 -8.09 39.41
N PRO A 199 -3.38 -8.96 39.62
CA PRO A 199 -2.08 -8.79 38.96
C PRO A 199 -2.16 -8.79 37.42
N GLN A 200 -3.09 -9.56 36.86
CA GLN A 200 -3.28 -9.61 35.40
C GLN A 200 -3.84 -8.30 34.86
N ARG A 201 -4.79 -7.66 35.56
CA ARG A 201 -5.30 -6.32 35.20
C ARG A 201 -4.22 -5.25 35.32
N GLU A 202 -3.40 -5.31 36.37
CA GLU A 202 -2.24 -4.42 36.53
C GLU A 202 -1.24 -4.59 35.38
N ALA A 203 -1.00 -5.83 34.93
CA ALA A 203 -0.16 -6.11 33.76
C ALA A 203 -0.77 -5.53 32.46
N LEU A 204 -2.09 -5.71 32.24
CA LEU A 204 -2.80 -5.11 31.11
C LEU A 204 -2.73 -3.58 31.12
N GLY A 205 -2.90 -2.96 32.29
CA GLY A 205 -2.77 -1.51 32.47
C GLY A 205 -1.37 -1.00 32.13
N ARG A 206 -0.32 -1.68 32.59
CA ARG A 206 1.07 -1.38 32.24
C ARG A 206 1.34 -1.53 30.74
N SER A 207 0.80 -2.57 30.11
CA SER A 207 0.91 -2.78 28.66
C SER A 207 0.25 -1.63 27.89
N LEU A 208 -0.94 -1.16 28.31
CA LEU A 208 -1.64 -0.06 27.66
C LEU A 208 -0.87 1.26 27.81
N ALA A 209 -0.30 1.52 28.98
CA ALA A 209 0.56 2.68 29.21
C ALA A 209 1.79 2.65 28.30
N ALA A 210 2.44 1.49 28.15
CA ALA A 210 3.60 1.33 27.27
C ALA A 210 3.24 1.55 25.79
N VAL A 211 2.12 0.98 25.31
CA VAL A 211 1.62 1.23 23.95
C VAL A 211 1.31 2.72 23.74
N THR A 212 0.67 3.36 24.71
CA THR A 212 0.34 4.78 24.64
C THR A 212 1.61 5.64 24.55
N ALA A 213 2.62 5.38 25.39
CA ALA A 213 3.90 6.08 25.34
C ALA A 213 4.61 5.89 23.99
N ARG A 214 4.49 4.71 23.38
CA ARG A 214 5.04 4.44 22.04
C ARG A 214 4.32 5.27 20.97
N VAL A 215 3.00 5.38 21.02
CA VAL A 215 2.22 6.26 20.14
C VAL A 215 2.63 7.73 20.32
N GLU A 216 2.81 8.18 21.56
CA GLU A 216 3.25 9.55 21.84
C GLU A 216 4.67 9.83 21.32
N SER A 217 5.57 8.85 21.34
CA SER A 217 6.88 8.97 20.70
C SER A 217 6.77 9.14 19.18
N LEU A 218 5.88 8.39 18.52
CA LEU A 218 5.59 8.58 17.08
C LEU A 218 5.03 9.97 16.80
N GLU A 219 4.10 10.46 17.63
CA GLU A 219 3.53 11.80 17.51
C GLU A 219 4.56 12.91 17.71
N ARG A 220 5.48 12.74 18.67
CA ARG A 220 6.61 13.66 18.87
C ARG A 220 7.54 13.68 17.67
N TYR A 221 7.89 12.51 17.13
CA TYR A 221 8.69 12.43 15.90
C TYR A 221 7.99 13.14 14.73
N ALA A 222 6.71 12.86 14.50
CA ALA A 222 5.92 13.52 13.46
C ALA A 222 5.91 15.05 13.62
N ARG A 223 5.81 15.56 14.84
CA ARG A 223 5.89 17.00 15.12
C ARG A 223 7.25 17.60 14.74
N ARG A 224 8.36 16.94 15.10
CA ARG A 224 9.71 17.38 14.70
C ARG A 224 9.89 17.39 13.18
N VAL A 225 9.34 16.39 12.50
CA VAL A 225 9.34 16.35 11.03
C VAL A 225 8.53 17.52 10.44
N GLN A 226 7.40 17.89 11.03
CA GLN A 226 6.61 19.06 10.60
C GLN A 226 7.34 20.38 10.84
N GLU A 227 8.07 20.51 11.96
CA GLU A 227 8.92 21.68 12.25
C GLU A 227 10.03 21.82 11.20
N ALA A 228 10.70 20.71 10.86
CA ALA A 228 11.69 20.69 9.78
C ALA A 228 11.08 21.02 8.41
N ASP A 229 9.86 20.54 8.13
CA ASP A 229 9.14 20.85 6.89
C ASP A 229 8.77 22.34 6.79
N ALA A 230 8.41 22.96 7.92
CA ALA A 230 8.15 24.39 7.98
C ALA A 230 9.41 25.21 7.74
N ALA A 231 10.55 24.83 8.34
CA ALA A 231 11.84 25.47 8.10
C ALA A 231 12.28 25.34 6.62
N LEU A 232 12.07 24.17 6.02
CA LEU A 232 12.38 23.94 4.60
C LEU A 232 11.53 24.83 3.69
N ARG A 233 10.22 24.94 3.95
CA ARG A 233 9.33 25.82 3.19
C ARG A 233 9.68 27.29 3.33
N ALA A 234 10.08 27.73 4.53
CA ALA A 234 10.54 29.09 4.75
C ALA A 234 11.82 29.37 3.93
N ARG A 235 12.77 28.44 3.93
CA ARG A 235 14.00 28.54 3.12
C ARG A 235 13.71 28.65 1.63
N GLU A 236 12.78 27.84 1.14
CA GLU A 236 12.35 27.89 -0.28
C GLU A 236 11.62 29.18 -0.65
N ALA A 237 10.92 29.82 0.30
CA ALA A 237 10.32 31.12 0.03
C ALA A 237 11.38 32.20 -0.23
N LEU A 238 12.57 32.07 0.36
CA LEU A 238 13.71 32.99 0.16
C LEU A 238 14.51 32.70 -1.12
N ASP A 239 14.18 31.68 -1.91
CA ASP A 239 14.92 31.36 -3.15
C ASP A 239 14.77 32.49 -4.21
N ASN A 240 13.81 33.42 -4.02
CA ASN A 240 13.68 34.65 -4.81
C ASN A 240 14.55 35.83 -4.32
N ASN A 241 15.37 35.64 -3.27
CA ASN A 241 16.19 36.70 -2.69
C ASN A 241 17.20 37.29 -3.67
N TYR A 242 17.58 36.59 -4.74
CA TYR A 242 18.45 37.16 -5.78
C TYR A 242 17.88 38.45 -6.39
N LYS A 243 16.56 38.56 -6.57
CA LYS A 243 15.93 39.78 -7.11
C LYS A 243 16.05 40.96 -6.15
N TYR A 244 15.97 40.68 -4.85
CA TYR A 244 16.14 41.68 -3.81
C TYR A 244 17.61 42.06 -3.67
N ARG A 245 18.54 41.10 -3.78
CA ARG A 245 19.98 41.38 -3.85
C ARG A 245 20.33 42.27 -5.04
N ASP A 246 19.78 41.99 -6.22
CA ASP A 246 19.98 42.81 -7.42
C ASP A 246 19.40 44.22 -7.25
N LEU A 247 18.26 44.35 -6.56
CA LEU A 247 17.66 45.65 -6.26
C LEU A 247 18.52 46.47 -5.29
N LEU A 248 18.98 45.84 -4.20
CA LEU A 248 19.83 46.48 -3.19
C LEU A 248 21.19 46.89 -3.78
N ALA A 249 21.77 46.04 -4.63
CA ALA A 249 22.99 46.35 -5.36
C ALA A 249 22.85 47.56 -6.30
N ARG A 250 21.65 47.80 -6.88
CA ARG A 250 21.42 48.97 -7.75
C ARG A 250 21.31 50.29 -7.00
N ILE A 251 21.03 50.25 -5.70
CA ILE A 251 20.93 51.43 -4.83
C ILE A 251 22.15 51.58 -3.91
N ASP A 252 23.20 50.78 -4.12
CA ASP A 252 24.42 50.72 -3.30
C ASP A 252 24.12 50.55 -1.79
N ASP A 253 23.05 49.82 -1.44
CA ASP A 253 22.67 49.57 -0.04
C ASP A 253 23.38 48.32 0.51
N GLU A 254 24.59 48.55 1.02
CA GLU A 254 25.40 47.50 1.65
C GLU A 254 24.83 46.99 2.98
N ASP A 255 24.12 47.85 3.73
CA ASP A 255 23.49 47.46 5.01
C ASP A 255 22.32 46.50 4.76
N GLY A 256 21.44 46.82 3.81
CA GLY A 256 20.34 45.95 3.41
C GLY A 256 20.81 44.63 2.81
N MET A 257 21.92 44.63 2.04
CA MET A 257 22.54 43.40 1.54
C MET A 257 23.03 42.51 2.68
N ARG A 258 23.72 43.06 3.68
CA ARG A 258 24.19 42.33 4.86
C ARG A 258 23.04 41.75 5.67
N GLU A 259 21.96 42.49 5.86
CA GLU A 259 20.79 42.02 6.59
C GLU A 259 20.11 40.85 5.85
N LEU A 260 19.93 40.96 4.54
CA LEU A 260 19.32 39.90 3.72
C LEU A 260 20.15 38.60 3.72
N GLU A 261 21.48 38.72 3.71
CA GLU A 261 22.40 37.58 3.84
C GLU A 261 22.30 36.94 5.23
N ALA A 262 22.33 37.74 6.30
CA ALA A 262 22.20 37.25 7.67
C ALA A 262 20.87 36.51 7.91
N GLN A 263 19.78 37.00 7.33
CA GLN A 263 18.48 36.31 7.38
C GLN A 263 18.51 34.95 6.68
N GLY A 264 19.21 34.86 5.53
CA GLY A 264 19.41 33.59 4.81
C GLY A 264 20.21 32.59 5.63
N GLU A 265 21.32 33.01 6.23
CA GLU A 265 22.18 32.15 7.07
C GLU A 265 21.44 31.64 8.32
N ALA A 266 20.70 32.52 9.01
CA ALA A 266 19.92 32.14 10.19
C ALA A 266 18.84 31.09 9.87
N LEU A 267 18.28 31.14 8.66
CA LEU A 267 17.26 30.20 8.21
C LEU A 267 17.84 28.84 7.82
N GLU A 268 19.00 28.82 7.15
CA GLU A 268 19.74 27.58 6.88
C GLU A 268 20.17 26.90 8.19
N GLU A 269 20.62 27.65 9.19
CA GLU A 269 20.94 27.11 10.51
C GLU A 269 19.70 26.49 11.20
N THR A 270 18.55 27.18 11.10
CA THR A 270 17.27 26.71 11.64
C THR A 270 16.80 25.43 10.95
N LEU A 271 16.94 25.33 9.63
CA LEU A 271 16.65 24.10 8.90
C LEU A 271 17.58 22.97 9.34
N ALA A 272 18.89 23.23 9.39
CA ALA A 272 19.86 22.22 9.78
C ALA A 272 19.59 21.70 11.21
N ARG A 273 19.23 22.59 12.15
CA ARG A 273 18.86 22.23 13.52
C ARG A 273 17.59 21.39 13.58
N SER A 274 16.51 21.83 12.93
CA SER A 274 15.23 21.12 12.93
C SER A 274 15.31 19.74 12.28
N VAL A 275 16.09 19.59 11.20
CA VAL A 275 16.35 18.28 10.58
C VAL A 275 17.12 17.37 11.53
N ARG A 276 18.15 17.87 12.23
CA ARG A 276 18.88 17.07 13.22
C ARG A 276 17.97 16.60 14.35
N GLU A 277 17.16 17.49 14.92
CA GLU A 277 16.20 17.15 15.96
C GLU A 277 15.17 16.09 15.50
N ALA A 278 14.72 16.19 14.24
CA ALA A 278 13.84 15.19 13.65
C ALA A 278 14.52 13.82 13.49
N VAL A 279 15.76 13.79 13.00
CA VAL A 279 16.55 12.55 12.87
C VAL A 279 16.80 11.90 14.23
N GLU A 280 17.17 12.70 15.24
CA GLU A 280 17.36 12.21 16.61
C GLU A 280 16.08 11.62 17.18
N ALA A 281 14.94 12.30 17.03
CA ALA A 281 13.64 11.79 17.45
C ALA A 281 13.30 10.46 16.73
N GLY A 282 13.56 10.35 15.43
CA GLY A 282 13.37 9.12 14.66
C GLY A 282 14.20 7.95 15.18
N ARG A 283 15.46 8.19 15.57
CA ARG A 283 16.34 7.15 16.13
C ARG A 283 15.81 6.56 17.44
N THR A 284 15.13 7.36 18.26
CA THR A 284 14.53 6.88 19.54
C THR A 284 13.35 5.92 19.35
N LEU A 285 12.83 5.77 18.13
CA LEU A 285 11.76 4.82 17.83
C LEU A 285 12.29 3.39 17.66
N THR A 286 13.58 3.22 17.41
CA THR A 286 14.23 1.91 17.29
C THR A 286 14.39 1.31 18.69
N PRO A 287 13.93 0.07 18.92
CA PRO A 287 14.15 -0.63 20.19
C PRO A 287 15.63 -0.94 20.45
#